data_AF-A0A1S2HGY5-F1
#
_entry.id   AF-A0A1S2HGY5-F1
#
_cell.length_a   1.000
_cell.length_b   1.000
_cell.length_c   1.000
_cell.angle_alpha   90.00
_cell.angle_beta   90.00
_cell.angle_gamma   90.00
#
_symmetry.space_group_name_H-M   'P 1'
#
loop_
_entity.id
_entity.type
_entity.pdbx_description
1 polymer ?
#
loop_
_entity_poly.entity_id
_entity_poly.type
_entity_poly.pdbx_seq_one_letter_code
_entity_poly.pdbx_strand_id
1 'polypeptide(L)'
;MVAVPPLPVEERRPGPPDPESAARALGLCVAEVLTGSREVDSIARWITDDVHRHLQHRAAVAAHARSIGRRSRARPALRVGSVVLCRPAPGVVEASVVVHTRSHARAVAIRLEDWHGRWRATAIGVL
;
A
#
# COMPACT_ATOMS: atom_id res chain seq x y z
N MET A 1 20.74 -21.30 -47.79
CA MET A 1 20.46 -21.47 -46.35
C MET A 1 20.82 -20.16 -45.66
N VAL A 2 19.85 -19.26 -45.49
CA VAL A 2 20.09 -17.94 -44.87
C VAL A 2 19.90 -18.10 -43.37
N ALA A 3 20.92 -17.72 -42.59
CA ALA A 3 20.85 -17.71 -41.14
C ALA A 3 19.85 -16.64 -40.68
N VAL A 4 18.80 -17.07 -39.99
CA VAL A 4 17.87 -16.18 -39.28
C VAL A 4 18.62 -15.63 -38.06
N PRO A 5 18.77 -14.29 -37.91
CA PRO A 5 19.36 -13.74 -36.70
C PRO A 5 18.48 -14.09 -35.50
N PRO A 6 19.07 -14.46 -34.34
CA PRO A 6 18.28 -14.74 -33.14
C PRO A 6 17.49 -13.49 -32.77
N LEU A 7 16.18 -13.66 -32.53
CA LEU A 7 15.34 -12.60 -31.99
C LEU A 7 15.98 -12.08 -30.70
N PRO A 8 15.97 -10.76 -30.45
CA PRO A 8 16.47 -10.22 -29.20
C PRO A 8 15.74 -10.93 -28.05
N VAL A 9 16.51 -11.59 -27.19
CA VAL A 9 15.98 -12.17 -25.96
C VAL A 9 15.45 -11.01 -25.13
N GLU A 10 14.14 -10.82 -25.10
CA GLU A 10 13.51 -9.89 -24.18
C GLU A 10 13.92 -10.34 -22.78
N GLU A 11 14.88 -9.63 -22.16
CA GLU A 11 15.31 -9.91 -20.79
C GLU A 11 14.07 -9.84 -19.90
N ARG A 12 13.51 -11.01 -19.56
CA ARG A 12 12.41 -11.15 -18.59
C ARG A 12 12.94 -10.62 -17.26
N ARG A 13 12.74 -9.33 -17.03
CA ARG A 13 12.97 -8.73 -15.73
C ARG A 13 12.16 -9.57 -14.72
N PRO A 14 12.76 -9.97 -13.60
CA PRO A 14 12.03 -10.71 -12.59
C PRO A 14 10.77 -9.91 -12.24
N GLY A 15 9.63 -10.60 -12.25
CA GLY A 15 8.35 -9.99 -11.93
C GLY A 15 8.38 -9.33 -10.55
N PRO A 16 7.39 -8.48 -10.25
CA PRO A 16 7.32 -7.77 -8.99
C PRO A 16 7.28 -8.77 -7.83
N PRO A 17 7.76 -8.37 -6.64
CA PRO A 17 7.79 -9.23 -5.46
C PRO A 17 6.38 -9.74 -5.11
N ASP A 18 6.27 -10.74 -4.24
CA ASP A 18 4.97 -11.28 -3.81
C ASP A 18 3.97 -10.15 -3.46
N PRO A 19 2.83 -10.05 -4.18
CA PRO A 19 1.87 -8.96 -3.98
C PRO A 19 1.22 -9.00 -2.61
N GLU A 20 1.09 -10.19 -1.99
CA GLU A 20 0.52 -10.29 -0.64
C GLU A 20 1.41 -9.58 0.37
N SER A 21 2.71 -9.85 0.32
CA SER A 21 3.72 -9.19 1.15
C SER A 21 3.75 -7.68 0.93
N ALA A 22 3.68 -7.21 -0.31
CA ALA A 22 3.64 -5.79 -0.65
C ALA A 22 2.37 -5.11 -0.09
N ALA A 23 1.20 -5.72 -0.31
CA ALA A 23 -0.08 -5.23 0.20
C ALA A 23 -0.07 -5.20 1.74
N ARG A 24 0.41 -6.26 2.39
CA ARG A 24 0.52 -6.36 3.85
C ARG A 24 1.36 -5.23 4.44
N ALA A 25 2.54 -5.00 3.86
CA ALA A 25 3.44 -3.93 4.29
C ALA A 25 2.83 -2.54 4.08
N LEU A 26 2.23 -2.29 2.91
CA LEU A 26 1.56 -1.02 2.61
C LEU A 26 0.36 -0.78 3.54
N GLY A 27 -0.47 -1.79 3.79
CA GLY A 27 -1.62 -1.69 4.69
C GLY A 27 -1.19 -1.29 6.10
N LEU A 28 -0.10 -1.86 6.61
CA LEU A 28 0.48 -1.46 7.90
C LEU A 28 0.98 -0.02 7.87
N CYS A 29 1.79 0.37 6.87
CA CYS A 29 2.30 1.73 6.75
C CYS A 29 1.17 2.77 6.67
N VAL A 30 0.11 2.49 5.92
CA VAL A 30 -1.07 3.37 5.83
C VAL A 30 -1.75 3.52 7.20
N ALA A 31 -1.91 2.43 7.95
CA ALA A 31 -2.46 2.50 9.30
C ALA A 31 -1.53 3.28 10.26
N GLU A 32 -0.21 3.12 10.16
CA GLU A 32 0.77 3.90 10.92
C GLU A 32 0.68 5.40 10.58
N VAL A 33 0.47 5.75 9.31
CA VAL A 33 0.26 7.13 8.86
C VAL A 33 -1.00 7.72 9.50
N LEU A 34 -2.13 7.01 9.43
CA LEU A 34 -3.40 7.52 9.97
C LEU A 34 -3.42 7.61 11.50
N THR A 35 -2.63 6.77 12.17
CA THR A 35 -2.44 6.85 13.63
C THR A 35 -1.40 7.90 14.03
N GLY A 36 -0.66 8.45 13.06
CA GLY A 36 0.36 9.48 13.26
C GLY A 36 1.69 8.95 13.80
N SER A 37 1.96 7.65 13.67
CA SER A 37 3.25 7.04 14.03
C SER A 37 4.23 6.95 12.85
N ARG A 38 3.80 7.34 11.65
CA ARG A 38 4.59 7.37 10.42
C ARG A 38 4.20 8.58 9.57
N GLU A 39 5.14 9.13 8.83
CA GLU A 39 4.88 10.17 7.84
C GLU A 39 4.63 9.57 6.44
N VAL A 40 3.75 10.21 5.67
CA VAL A 40 3.35 9.75 4.32
C VAL A 40 4.57 9.64 3.40
N ASP A 41 5.54 10.55 3.54
CA ASP A 41 6.75 10.59 2.71
C ASP A 41 7.61 9.32 2.81
N SER A 42 7.54 8.60 3.93
CA SER A 42 8.25 7.33 4.10
C SER A 42 7.81 6.24 3.12
N ILE A 43 6.61 6.36 2.55
CA ILE A 43 6.06 5.44 1.54
C ILE A 43 5.83 6.09 0.17
N ALA A 44 6.26 7.35 -0.04
CA ALA A 44 6.05 8.07 -1.29
C ALA A 44 6.55 7.29 -2.52
N ARG A 45 7.66 6.55 -2.40
CA ARG A 45 8.20 5.72 -3.48
C ARG A 45 7.32 4.54 -3.89
N TRP A 46 6.33 4.13 -3.07
CA TRP A 46 5.49 2.96 -3.33
C TRP A 46 4.08 3.35 -3.77
N ILE A 47 3.78 4.63 -3.88
CA ILE A 47 2.44 5.15 -4.16
C ILE A 47 2.48 6.16 -5.32
N THR A 48 1.34 6.45 -5.92
CA THR A 48 1.19 7.56 -6.87
C THR A 48 1.08 8.90 -6.13
N ASP A 49 1.28 10.01 -6.87
CA ASP A 49 1.15 11.36 -6.31
C ASP A 49 -0.26 11.63 -5.78
N ASP A 50 -1.29 11.17 -6.50
CA ASP A 50 -2.68 11.32 -6.05
C ASP A 50 -2.97 10.55 -4.76
N VAL A 51 -2.42 9.34 -4.62
CA VAL A 51 -2.52 8.57 -3.35
C VAL A 51 -1.75 9.27 -2.24
N HIS A 52 -0.58 9.84 -2.52
CA HIS A 52 0.21 10.60 -1.55
C HIS A 52 -0.59 11.81 -1.03
N ARG A 53 -1.14 12.63 -1.93
CA ARG A 53 -1.99 13.79 -1.59
C ARG A 53 -3.23 13.38 -0.80
N HIS A 54 -3.89 12.29 -1.21
CA HIS A 54 -5.05 11.75 -0.50
C HIS A 54 -4.70 11.33 0.94
N LEU A 55 -3.60 10.60 1.13
CA LEU A 55 -3.14 10.15 2.44
C LEU A 55 -2.70 11.31 3.33
N GLN A 56 -2.02 12.33 2.78
CA GLN A 56 -1.69 13.55 3.53
C GLN A 56 -2.95 14.22 4.10
N HIS A 57 -3.97 14.42 3.27
CA HIS A 57 -5.23 15.01 3.70
C HIS A 57 -5.89 14.16 4.81
N ARG A 58 -5.95 12.84 4.61
CA ARG A 58 -6.52 11.91 5.62
C ARG A 58 -5.74 11.92 6.93
N ALA A 59 -4.41 12.00 6.88
CA ALA A 59 -3.55 12.07 8.05
C ALA A 59 -3.77 13.38 8.83
N ALA A 60 -3.92 14.52 8.14
CA ALA A 60 -4.23 15.81 8.76
C ALA A 60 -5.58 15.79 9.49
N VAL A 61 -6.63 15.26 8.85
CA VAL A 61 -7.96 15.09 9.47
C VAL A 61 -7.87 14.17 10.70
N ALA A 62 -7.15 13.05 10.61
CA ALA A 62 -6.97 12.13 11.73
C ALA A 62 -6.16 12.76 12.89
N ALA A 63 -5.16 13.59 12.58
CA ALA A 63 -4.41 14.34 13.58
C ALA A 63 -5.29 15.36 14.33
N HIS A 64 -6.13 16.08 13.59
CA HIS A 64 -7.09 17.02 14.18
C HIS A 64 -8.11 16.31 15.09
N ALA A 65 -8.67 15.19 14.65
CA ALA A 65 -9.60 14.41 15.49
C ALA A 65 -8.95 13.91 16.79
N ARG A 66 -7.65 13.56 16.76
CA ARG A 66 -6.90 13.12 17.94
C ARG A 66 -6.64 14.27 18.92
N SER A 67 -6.35 15.48 18.44
CA SER A 67 -6.08 16.63 19.31
C SER A 67 -7.32 17.05 20.11
N ILE A 68 -8.50 17.01 19.49
CA ILE A 68 -9.79 17.29 20.17
C ILE A 68 -10.07 16.22 21.25
N GLY A 69 -9.83 14.95 20.93
CA GLY A 69 -10.17 13.83 21.81
C GLY A 69 -9.23 13.60 23.01
N ARG A 70 -8.21 14.44 23.23
CA ARG A 70 -7.15 14.27 24.27
C ARG A 70 -6.59 12.84 24.37
N ARG A 71 -6.58 12.10 23.25
CA ARG A 71 -6.07 10.73 23.23
C ARG A 71 -4.55 10.77 23.35
N SER A 72 -4.03 10.17 24.43
CA SER A 72 -2.60 10.09 24.71
C SER A 72 -1.83 9.53 23.51
N ARG A 73 -0.63 10.09 23.28
CA ARG A 73 0.31 9.71 22.21
C ARG A 73 1.00 8.37 22.51
N ALA A 74 0.23 7.35 22.87
CA ALA A 74 0.75 6.00 23.03
C ALA A 74 1.12 5.44 21.65
N ARG A 75 2.24 4.71 21.56
CA ARG A 75 2.63 4.05 20.32
C ARG A 75 1.52 3.08 19.89
N PRO A 76 0.94 3.23 18.69
CA PRO A 76 -0.15 2.38 18.26
C PRO A 76 0.35 0.94 18.12
N ALA A 77 -0.31 0.02 18.81
CA ALA A 77 -0.07 -1.41 18.67
C ALA A 77 -0.89 -1.91 17.47
N LEU A 78 -0.25 -1.96 16.30
CA LEU A 78 -0.86 -2.40 15.06
C LEU A 78 -0.49 -3.87 14.78
N ARG A 79 -1.49 -4.65 14.37
CA ARG A 79 -1.31 -6.03 13.91
C ARG A 79 -2.03 -6.18 12.58
N VAL A 80 -1.32 -6.70 11.58
CA VAL A 80 -1.96 -7.05 10.31
C VAL A 80 -2.61 -8.42 10.46
N GLY A 81 -3.91 -8.47 10.18
CA GLY A 81 -4.72 -9.68 10.10
C GLY A 81 -4.74 -10.26 8.70
N SER A 82 -5.93 -10.62 8.21
CA SER A 82 -6.11 -11.23 6.89
C SER A 82 -5.78 -10.27 5.75
N VAL A 83 -5.18 -10.83 4.70
CA VAL A 83 -5.01 -10.18 3.39
C VAL A 83 -5.81 -11.00 2.38
N VAL A 84 -6.70 -10.34 1.65
CA VAL A 84 -7.45 -10.96 0.55
C VAL A 84 -7.04 -10.29 -0.74
N LEU A 85 -6.65 -11.07 -1.74
CA LEU A 85 -6.19 -10.58 -3.04
C LEU A 85 -7.17 -10.95 -4.16
N CYS A 86 -7.28 -10.07 -5.15
CA CYS A 86 -7.94 -10.29 -6.42
C CYS A 86 -7.04 -9.80 -7.56
N ARG A 87 -7.08 -10.45 -8.72
CA ARG A 87 -6.31 -10.08 -9.92
C ARG A 87 -7.26 -9.71 -11.05
N PRO A 88 -7.75 -8.46 -11.11
CA PRO A 88 -8.76 -8.07 -12.11
C PRO A 88 -8.20 -7.97 -13.52
N ALA A 89 -6.89 -7.75 -13.68
CA ALA A 89 -6.22 -7.64 -14.97
C ALA A 89 -4.73 -8.03 -14.87
N PRO A 90 -4.05 -8.34 -16.00
CA PRO A 90 -2.61 -8.52 -16.02
C PRO A 90 -1.88 -7.31 -15.43
N GLY A 91 -0.92 -7.54 -14.53
CA GLY A 91 -0.16 -6.48 -13.87
C GLY A 91 -0.95 -5.68 -12.82
N VAL A 92 -2.18 -6.08 -12.48
CA VAL A 92 -3.01 -5.42 -11.47
C VAL A 92 -3.38 -6.40 -10.36
N VAL A 93 -3.21 -5.96 -9.11
CA VAL A 93 -3.68 -6.69 -7.93
C VAL A 93 -4.51 -5.74 -7.07
N GLU A 94 -5.69 -6.17 -6.68
CA GLU A 94 -6.50 -5.51 -5.65
C GLU A 94 -6.38 -6.30 -4.36
N ALA A 95 -6.19 -5.60 -3.25
CA ALA A 95 -5.98 -6.19 -1.95
C ALA A 95 -6.88 -5.53 -0.91
N SER A 96 -7.45 -6.33 -0.01
CA SER A 96 -8.07 -5.88 1.22
C SER A 96 -7.25 -6.40 2.39
N VAL A 97 -6.68 -5.48 3.17
CA VAL A 97 -5.82 -5.77 4.32
C VAL A 97 -6.53 -5.35 5.60
N VAL A 98 -6.79 -6.29 6.49
CA VAL A 98 -7.35 -5.97 7.81
C VAL A 98 -6.22 -5.59 8.75
N VAL A 99 -6.28 -4.40 9.34
CA VAL A 99 -5.35 -3.92 10.36
C VAL A 99 -6.06 -3.74 11.68
N HIS A 100 -5.60 -4.46 12.69
CA HIS A 100 -6.11 -4.39 14.05
C HIS A 100 -5.33 -3.37 14.86
N THR A 101 -6.06 -2.50 15.56
CA THR A 101 -5.58 -1.63 16.63
C THR A 101 -6.02 -2.21 17.98
N ARG A 102 -5.69 -1.53 19.09
CA ARG A 102 -6.18 -1.94 20.43
C ARG A 102 -7.70 -1.92 20.58
N SER A 103 -8.42 -1.03 19.89
CA SER A 103 -9.86 -0.83 20.13
C SER A 103 -10.75 -1.10 18.91
N HIS A 104 -10.17 -1.30 17.74
CA HIS A 104 -10.92 -1.49 16.50
C HIS A 104 -10.06 -2.11 15.39
N ALA A 105 -10.72 -2.75 14.42
CA ALA A 105 -10.12 -3.11 13.15
C ALA A 105 -10.45 -2.06 12.07
N ARG A 106 -9.57 -1.93 11.09
CA ARG A 106 -9.78 -1.14 9.86
C ARG A 106 -9.45 -2.01 8.66
N ALA A 107 -10.24 -1.89 7.60
CA ALA A 107 -9.90 -2.50 6.33
C ALA A 107 -9.20 -1.46 5.45
N VAL A 108 -8.05 -1.83 4.90
CA VAL A 108 -7.30 -1.03 3.94
C VAL A 108 -7.46 -1.67 2.57
N ALA A 109 -8.22 -1.03 1.70
CA ALA A 109 -8.34 -1.40 0.30
C ALA A 109 -7.16 -0.78 -0.48
N ILE A 110 -6.45 -1.59 -1.25
CA ILE A 110 -5.24 -1.20 -1.99
C ILE A 110 -5.35 -1.73 -3.41
N ARG A 111 -5.13 -0.87 -4.39
CA ARG A 111 -4.88 -1.27 -5.77
C ARG A 111 -3.40 -1.13 -6.08
N LEU A 112 -2.75 -2.24 -6.41
CA LEU A 112 -1.36 -2.32 -6.83
C LEU A 112 -1.29 -2.52 -8.34
N GLU A 113 -0.43 -1.75 -8.99
CA GLU A 113 -0.11 -1.91 -10.40
C GLU A 113 1.39 -2.16 -10.54
N ASP A 114 1.75 -3.05 -11.47
CA ASP A 114 3.13 -3.29 -11.84
C ASP A 114 3.68 -2.06 -12.57
N TRP A 115 4.70 -1.47 -11.98
CA TRP A 115 5.47 -0.38 -12.54
C TRP A 115 6.94 -0.81 -12.66
N HIS A 116 7.33 -1.28 -13.85
CA HIS A 116 8.68 -1.74 -14.17
C HIS A 116 9.21 -2.84 -13.24
N GLY A 117 8.39 -3.83 -12.91
CA GLY A 117 8.76 -4.95 -12.03
C GLY A 117 8.69 -4.58 -10.55
N ARG A 118 7.91 -3.57 -10.19
CA ARG A 118 7.66 -3.16 -8.79
C ARG A 118 6.18 -2.86 -8.60
N TRP A 119 5.64 -3.23 -7.44
CA TRP A 119 4.29 -2.82 -7.09
C TRP A 119 4.25 -1.34 -6.72
N ARG A 120 3.32 -0.61 -7.34
CA ARG A 120 2.98 0.76 -6.99
C ARG A 120 1.50 0.84 -6.66
N ALA A 121 1.15 1.40 -5.50
CA ALA A 121 -0.24 1.60 -5.14
C ALA A 121 -0.83 2.80 -5.89
N THR A 122 -1.85 2.54 -6.70
CA THR A 122 -2.54 3.55 -7.52
C THR A 122 -3.86 4.01 -6.90
N ALA A 123 -4.42 3.23 -5.97
CA ALA A 123 -5.55 3.62 -5.15
C ALA A 123 -5.43 3.04 -3.74
N ILE A 124 -5.82 3.83 -2.73
CA ILE A 124 -5.88 3.39 -1.33
C ILE A 124 -7.16 3.94 -0.68
N GLY A 125 -7.90 3.07 -0.01
CA GLY A 125 -9.06 3.42 0.81
C GLY A 125 -8.96 2.81 2.20
N VAL A 126 -9.47 3.51 3.23
CA VAL A 126 -9.51 3.00 4.61
C VAL A 126 -10.91 3.13 5.17
N LEU A 127 -11.48 1.99 5.57
CA LEU A 127 -12.82 1.81 6.12
C LEU A 127 -12.77 1.68 7.65
#